data_AF-A0A2A6C7W4-F1
#
_entry.id   AF-A0A2A6C7W4-F1
#
_cell.length_a   1.000
_cell.length_b   1.000
_cell.length_c   1.000
_cell.angle_alpha   90.00
_cell.angle_beta   90.00
_cell.angle_gamma   90.00
#
_symmetry.space_group_name_H-M   'P 1'
#
loop_
_entity.id
_entity.type
_entity.pdbx_description
1 polymer ?
#
loop_
_entity_poly.entity_id
_entity_poly.type
_entity_poly.pdbx_seq_one_letter_code
_entity_poly.pdbx_strand_id
1 'polypeptide(L)'
;MAHTPSHDDYVDKIRRLAEHIKTHPDEARAGVAKLSAAAQQPAGDILKIFVSDKDPQTKFAEIQKIKAGLSAPVRAEIDQHKQDLAHKVGILTLEEILERLEKLADHIRVSSFSLMRA
;
A
#
# COMPACT_ATOMS: atom_id res chain seq x y z
N MET A 1 -17.34 13.54 9.57
CA MET A 1 -17.80 12.96 8.28
C MET A 1 -18.18 11.52 8.57
N ALA A 2 -19.36 11.06 8.15
CA ALA A 2 -19.77 9.67 8.35
C ALA A 2 -18.89 8.76 7.47
N HIS A 3 -18.35 7.69 8.04
CA HIS A 3 -17.57 6.70 7.30
C HIS A 3 -18.51 5.84 6.43
N THR A 4 -18.06 5.50 5.22
CA THR A 4 -18.77 4.58 4.34
C THR A 4 -18.43 3.14 4.70
N PRO A 5 -19.32 2.15 4.44
CA PRO A 5 -18.99 0.73 4.68
C PRO A 5 -17.70 0.27 3.99
N SER A 6 -17.39 0.83 2.81
CA SER A 6 -16.15 0.56 2.08
C SER A 6 -14.89 1.12 2.75
N HIS A 7 -15.00 2.28 3.40
CA HIS A 7 -13.91 2.85 4.18
C HIS A 7 -13.62 1.98 5.40
N ASP A 8 -14.67 1.54 6.10
CA ASP A 8 -14.51 0.74 7.32
C ASP A 8 -13.92 -0.64 7.03
N ASP A 9 -14.36 -1.30 5.95
CA ASP A 9 -13.74 -2.56 5.48
C ASP A 9 -12.25 -2.38 5.14
N TYR A 10 -11.89 -1.27 4.51
CA TYR A 10 -10.49 -0.96 4.20
C TYR A 10 -9.64 -0.79 5.47
N VAL A 11 -10.13 0.00 6.44
CA VAL A 11 -9.45 0.22 7.72
C VAL A 11 -9.31 -1.10 8.50
N ASP A 12 -10.35 -1.93 8.50
CA ASP A 12 -10.33 -3.23 9.18
C ASP A 12 -9.34 -4.21 8.55
N LYS A 13 -9.23 -4.25 7.22
CA LYS A 13 -8.20 -5.05 6.53
C LYS A 13 -6.79 -4.62 6.91
N ILE A 14 -6.53 -3.30 6.98
CA ILE A 14 -5.22 -2.77 7.43
C ILE A 14 -4.94 -3.18 8.87
N ARG A 15 -5.93 -3.04 9.77
CA ARG A 15 -5.78 -3.45 11.18
C ARG A 15 -5.47 -4.92 11.32
N ARG A 16 -6.20 -5.79 10.60
CA ARG A 16 -5.96 -7.24 10.60
C ARG A 16 -4.57 -7.58 10.09
N LEU A 17 -4.08 -6.90 9.05
CA LEU A 17 -2.71 -7.08 8.56
C LEU A 17 -1.68 -6.69 9.62
N ALA A 18 -1.85 -5.54 10.27
CA ALA A 18 -0.92 -5.09 11.31
C ALA A 18 -0.88 -6.07 12.49
N GLU A 19 -2.03 -6.54 12.97
CA GLU A 19 -2.11 -7.52 14.04
C GLU A 19 -1.53 -8.88 13.63
N HIS A 20 -1.78 -9.35 12.40
CA HIS A 20 -1.19 -10.59 11.89
C HIS A 20 0.34 -10.52 11.88
N ILE A 21 0.92 -9.39 11.47
CA ILE A 21 2.38 -9.20 11.47
C ILE A 21 2.93 -9.16 12.91
N LYS A 22 2.21 -8.57 13.86
CA LYS A 22 2.61 -8.58 15.28
C LYS A 22 2.62 -10.00 15.86
N THR A 23 1.63 -10.81 15.53
CA THR A 23 1.50 -12.19 16.06
C THR A 23 2.38 -13.19 15.32
N HIS A 24 2.73 -12.92 14.05
CA HIS A 24 3.57 -13.77 13.20
C HIS A 24 4.78 -12.99 12.65
N PRO A 25 5.68 -12.48 13.52
CA PRO A 25 6.79 -11.62 13.09
C PRO A 25 7.76 -12.33 12.15
N ASP A 26 7.87 -13.65 12.25
CA ASP A 26 8.79 -14.44 11.42
C ASP A 26 8.35 -14.53 9.96
N GLU A 27 7.05 -14.50 9.68
CA GLU A 27 6.53 -14.44 8.30
C GLU A 27 6.93 -13.13 7.63
N ALA A 28 6.79 -12.01 8.35
CA ALA A 28 7.18 -10.70 7.84
C ALA A 28 8.70 -10.61 7.65
N ARG A 29 9.49 -11.14 8.59
CA ARG A 29 10.96 -11.22 8.45
C ARG A 29 11.38 -12.10 7.28
N ALA A 30 10.72 -13.23 7.05
CA ALA A 30 10.98 -14.10 5.91
C ALA A 30 10.63 -13.39 4.59
N GLY A 31 9.60 -12.54 4.57
CA GLY A 31 9.31 -11.65 3.44
C GLY A 31 10.43 -10.66 3.17
N VAL A 32 10.91 -9.96 4.20
CA VAL A 32 12.04 -9.01 4.10
C VAL A 32 13.33 -9.69 3.65
N ALA A 33 13.62 -10.89 4.16
CA ALA A 33 14.85 -11.62 3.84
C ALA A 33 14.97 -12.01 2.35
N LYS A 34 13.86 -11.99 1.59
CA LYS A 34 13.85 -12.24 0.14
C LYS A 34 14.27 -11.02 -0.68
N LEU A 35 14.30 -9.84 -0.07
CA LEU A 35 14.72 -8.61 -0.73
C LEU A 35 16.24 -8.54 -0.83
N SER A 36 16.73 -7.67 -1.70
CA SER A 36 18.14 -7.34 -1.82
C SER A 36 18.71 -6.86 -0.47
N ALA A 37 20.01 -7.09 -0.24
CA ALA A 37 20.65 -6.69 1.02
C ALA A 37 20.48 -5.19 1.33
N ALA A 38 20.44 -4.34 0.29
CA ALA A 38 20.21 -2.91 0.42
C ALA A 38 18.77 -2.55 0.81
N ALA A 39 17.78 -3.40 0.47
CA ALA A 39 16.36 -3.21 0.78
C ALA A 39 15.93 -3.83 2.11
N GLN A 40 16.66 -4.82 2.63
CA GLN A 40 16.29 -5.55 3.85
C GLN A 40 16.14 -4.64 5.07
N GLN A 41 17.15 -3.82 5.37
CA GLN A 41 17.10 -2.94 6.54
C GLN A 41 15.98 -1.88 6.41
N PRO A 42 15.88 -1.12 5.30
CA PRO A 42 14.78 -0.17 5.12
C PRO A 42 13.39 -0.80 5.17
N ALA A 43 13.20 -1.97 4.55
CA ALA A 43 11.91 -2.68 4.59
C ALA A 43 11.55 -3.14 6.00
N GLY A 44 12.53 -3.65 6.76
CA GLY A 44 12.35 -4.02 8.16
C GLY A 44 11.96 -2.83 9.04
N ASP A 45 12.58 -1.68 8.83
CA ASP A 45 12.25 -0.46 9.60
C ASP A 45 10.87 0.10 9.23
N ILE A 46 10.48 0.05 7.95
CA ILE A 46 9.12 0.37 7.50
C ILE A 46 8.08 -0.55 8.17
N LEU A 47 8.34 -1.85 8.24
CA LEU A 47 7.45 -2.81 8.90
C LEU A 47 7.29 -2.49 10.40
N LYS A 48 8.38 -2.17 11.10
CA LYS A 48 8.33 -1.75 12.52
C LYS A 48 7.45 -0.51 12.70
N ILE A 49 7.58 0.49 11.82
CA ILE A 49 6.74 1.69 11.86
C ILE A 49 5.28 1.33 11.60
N PHE A 50 5.01 0.49 10.59
CA PHE A 50 3.66 0.08 10.21
C PHE A 50 2.89 -0.56 11.37
N VAL A 51 3.53 -1.49 12.10
CA VAL A 51 2.90 -2.19 13.23
C VAL A 51 2.98 -1.44 14.57
N SER A 52 3.66 -0.30 14.64
CA SER A 52 3.71 0.50 15.86
C SER A 52 2.35 1.09 16.23
N ASP A 53 2.19 1.58 17.47
CA ASP A 53 0.95 2.22 17.93
C ASP A 53 0.86 3.71 17.56
N LYS A 54 1.75 4.21 16.71
CA LYS A 54 1.73 5.58 16.21
C LYS A 54 0.49 5.85 15.36
N ASP A 55 0.08 7.11 15.29
CA ASP A 55 -1.00 7.53 14.41
C ASP A 55 -0.60 7.40 12.91
N PRO A 56 -1.56 7.27 11.99
CA PRO A 56 -1.28 7.08 10.56
C PRO A 56 -0.43 8.19 9.93
N GLN A 57 -0.58 9.44 10.38
CA GLN A 57 0.14 10.58 9.82
C GLN A 57 1.63 10.51 10.19
N THR A 58 1.93 10.20 11.46
CA THR A 58 3.30 10.00 11.92
C THR A 58 3.95 8.81 11.20
N LYS A 59 3.23 7.69 11.05
CA LYS A 59 3.73 6.52 10.30
C LYS A 59 4.10 6.89 8.86
N PHE A 60 3.21 7.60 8.17
CA PHE A 60 3.45 8.04 6.80
C PHE A 60 4.70 8.93 6.70
N ALA A 61 4.81 9.93 7.57
CA ALA A 61 5.95 10.85 7.56
C ALA A 61 7.29 10.13 7.78
N GLU A 62 7.35 9.18 8.71
CA GLU A 62 8.56 8.41 8.98
C GLU A 62 8.92 7.47 7.83
N ILE A 63 7.94 6.78 7.23
CA ILE A 63 8.16 5.92 6.06
C ILE A 63 8.67 6.75 4.88
N GLN A 64 8.13 7.95 4.65
CA GLN A 64 8.61 8.84 3.59
C GLN A 64 10.06 9.28 3.82
N LYS A 65 10.45 9.56 5.07
CA LYS A 65 11.84 9.87 5.41
C LYS A 65 12.79 8.72 5.08
N ILE A 66 12.40 7.48 5.40
CA ILE A 66 13.19 6.29 5.02
C ILE A 66 13.33 6.24 3.50
N LYS A 67 12.20 6.29 2.78
CA LYS A 67 12.20 6.19 1.31
C LYS A 67 13.03 7.27 0.63
N ALA A 68 13.03 8.50 1.16
CA ALA A 68 13.78 9.63 0.60
C ALA A 68 15.30 9.38 0.56
N GLY A 69 15.83 8.60 1.51
CA GLY A 69 17.26 8.24 1.56
C GLY A 69 17.66 7.06 0.66
N LEU A 70 16.70 6.41 -0.02
CA LEU A 70 16.96 5.22 -0.83
C LEU A 70 17.13 5.56 -2.31
N SER A 71 17.98 4.79 -2.99
CA SER A 71 18.08 4.79 -4.44
C SER A 71 16.78 4.33 -5.09
N ALA A 72 16.54 4.75 -6.34
CA ALA A 72 15.32 4.41 -7.07
C ALA A 72 15.07 2.88 -7.18
N PRO A 73 16.09 2.03 -7.48
CA PRO A 73 15.88 0.58 -7.55
C PRO A 73 15.46 -0.05 -6.22
N VAL A 74 16.10 0.35 -5.11
CA VAL A 74 15.77 -0.15 -3.77
C VAL A 74 14.36 0.30 -3.36
N ARG A 75 13.99 1.54 -3.69
CA ARG A 75 12.66 2.06 -3.42
C ARG A 75 11.58 1.29 -4.18
N ALA A 76 11.81 1.01 -5.47
CA ALA A 76 10.90 0.25 -6.31
C ALA A 76 10.71 -1.18 -5.80
N GLU A 77 11.79 -1.85 -5.40
CA GLU A 77 11.73 -3.19 -4.81
C GLU A 77 10.87 -3.22 -3.53
N ILE A 78 11.06 -2.25 -2.64
CA ILE A 78 10.28 -2.14 -1.40
C ILE A 78 8.80 -1.85 -1.69
N ASP A 79 8.52 -0.98 -2.66
CA ASP A 79 7.15 -0.68 -3.05
C ASP A 79 6.45 -1.89 -3.67
N GLN A 80 7.15 -2.68 -4.50
CA GLN A 80 6.63 -3.94 -5.02
C GLN A 80 6.32 -4.92 -3.88
N HIS A 81 7.23 -5.07 -2.91
CA HIS A 81 7.00 -5.94 -1.76
C HIS A 81 5.75 -5.53 -0.96
N LYS A 82 5.53 -4.22 -0.78
CA LYS A 82 4.33 -3.69 -0.13
C LYS A 82 3.07 -3.94 -0.95
N GLN A 83 3.14 -3.79 -2.28
CA GLN A 83 2.02 -4.08 -3.18
C GLN A 83 1.61 -5.55 -3.09
N ASP A 84 2.58 -6.48 -3.12
CA ASP A 84 2.31 -7.90 -2.97
C ASP A 84 1.62 -8.23 -1.64
N LEU A 85 2.01 -7.56 -0.55
CA LEU A 85 1.36 -7.70 0.76
C LEU A 85 -0.05 -7.11 0.77
N ALA A 86 -0.26 -5.95 0.16
CA ALA A 86 -1.57 -5.32 0.05
C ALA A 86 -2.56 -6.20 -0.72
N HIS A 87 -2.11 -6.81 -1.83
CA HIS A 87 -2.93 -7.69 -2.64
C HIS A 87 -3.34 -8.96 -1.92
N LYS A 88 -2.45 -9.54 -1.11
CA LYS A 88 -2.77 -10.72 -0.29
C LYS A 88 -3.91 -10.47 0.70
N VAL A 89 -4.11 -9.23 1.14
CA VAL A 89 -5.21 -8.84 2.03
C VAL A 89 -6.37 -8.17 1.29
N GLY A 90 -6.36 -8.17 -0.03
CA GLY A 90 -7.42 -7.61 -0.86
C GLY A 90 -7.51 -6.08 -0.79
N ILE A 91 -6.37 -5.41 -0.59
CA ILE A 91 -6.22 -3.96 -0.61
C ILE A 91 -5.55 -3.55 -1.92
N LEU A 92 -6.07 -2.51 -2.57
CA LEU A 92 -5.41 -1.85 -3.69
C LEU A 92 -4.48 -0.75 -3.20
N THR A 93 -3.37 -0.55 -3.91
CA THR A 93 -2.50 0.61 -3.67
C THR A 93 -3.16 1.89 -4.19
N LEU A 94 -2.63 3.04 -3.77
CA LEU A 94 -3.09 4.33 -4.28
C LEU A 94 -2.87 4.43 -5.80
N GLU A 95 -1.72 3.98 -6.32
CA GLU A 95 -1.46 4.00 -7.75
C GLU A 95 -2.51 3.20 -8.53
N GLU A 96 -2.88 2.02 -8.04
CA GLU A 96 -3.90 1.17 -8.68
C GLU A 96 -5.30 1.77 -8.64
N ILE A 97 -5.64 2.44 -7.55
CA ILE A 97 -6.90 3.17 -7.43
C ILE A 97 -6.93 4.29 -8.48
N LEU A 98 -5.86 5.08 -8.57
CA LEU A 98 -5.75 6.18 -9.54
C LEU A 98 -5.84 5.65 -10.98
N GLU A 99 -5.11 4.59 -11.32
CA GLU A 99 -5.16 3.97 -12.65
C GLU A 99 -6.59 3.49 -13.00
N ARG A 100 -7.31 2.89 -12.04
CA ARG A 100 -8.70 2.46 -12.26
C ARG A 100 -9.65 3.64 -12.44
N LEU A 101 -9.43 4.74 -11.72
CA LEU A 101 -10.22 5.97 -11.86
C LEU A 101 -9.98 6.64 -13.22
N GLU A 102 -8.74 6.63 -13.72
CA GLU A 102 -8.41 7.13 -15.06
C GLU A 102 -9.11 6.30 -16.14
N LYS A 103 -9.02 4.96 -16.08
CA LYS A 103 -9.73 4.06 -17.01
C LYS A 103 -11.24 4.26 -16.98
N LEU A 104 -11.82 4.47 -15.79
CA LEU A 104 -13.24 4.76 -15.65
C LEU A 104 -13.61 6.10 -16.28
N ALA A 105 -12.80 7.14 -16.06
CA ALA A 105 -13.01 8.46 -16.67
C ALA A 105 -12.99 8.38 -18.20
N ASP A 106 -12.05 7.62 -18.77
CA ASP A 106 -11.98 7.39 -20.22
C ASP A 106 -13.19 6.63 -20.75
N HIS A 107 -13.63 5.58 -20.05
CA HIS A 107 -14.83 4.85 -20.42
C HIS A 107 -16.08 5.74 -20.43
N ILE A 108 -16.23 6.61 -19.43
CA ILE A 108 -17.35 7.57 -19.37
C ILE A 108 -17.29 8.56 -20.53
N ARG A 109 -16.10 9.10 -20.86
CA ARG A 109 -15.93 10.03 -21.99
C ARG A 109 -16.32 9.39 -23.32
N VAL A 110 -15.85 8.18 -23.59
CA VAL A 110 -16.14 7.44 -24.83
C VAL A 110 -17.62 7.08 -24.93
N SER A 111 -18.22 6.56 -23.84
CA SER A 111 -19.63 6.18 -23.81
C SER A 111 -20.58 7.38 -23.94
N SER A 112 -20.23 8.53 -23.36
CA SER A 112 -21.00 9.78 -23.52
C SER A 112 -20.99 10.29 -24.95
N PHE A 113 -19.87 10.12 -25.67
CA PHE A 113 -19.76 10.51 -27.08
C PHE A 113 -20.58 9.61 -28.03
N SER A 114 -20.72 8.32 -27.69
CA SER A 114 -21.52 7.37 -28.47
C SER A 114 -23.03 7.58 -28.33
N LEU A 115 -23.49 8.07 -27.17
CA LEU A 115 -24.91 8.38 -26.91
C LEU A 115 -25.37 9.71 -27.54
N MET A 116 -24.44 10.63 -27.86
CA MET A 116 -24.75 11.89 -28.54
C MET A 116 -24.77 11.80 -30.08
N ARG A 117 -24.44 10.64 -30.65
CA ARG A 117 -24.41 10.40 -32.11
C ARG A 117 -25.50 9.46 -32.63
N ALA A 118 -26.36 8.95 -31.75
CA ALA A 118 -27.56 8.18 -32.10
C ALA A 118 -28.81 9.07 -31.96
#